data_AF-A0A243Q8P7-F1
#
_entry.id   AF-A0A243Q8P7-F1
#
_cell.length_a   1.000
_cell.length_b   1.000
_cell.length_c   1.000
_cell.angle_alpha   90.00
_cell.angle_beta   90.00
_cell.angle_gamma   90.00
#
_symmetry.space_group_name_H-M   'P 1'
#
loop_
_entity.id
_entity.type
_entity.pdbx_description
1 polymer ?
#
loop_
_entity_poly.entity_id
_entity_poly.type
_entity_poly.pdbx_seq_one_letter_code
_entity_poly.pdbx_strand_id
1 'polypeptide(L)'
;MTMICATLLVALGLFVAVAHERQWTQHVDRFLCSWLIALTAWPVIVIYAVAPALWSTADAAGPIFAVLLYGPAAGISVAAALRAVATSDLRIDGSAAVLALLMLYACAAMFVDGSGRIVNLVMSMALLVGFVFRYRTFGLDDVARSARIALVVTTGFLLVSVLCNSSRVVGACRIDKCTDLGAVLTSPFAGNGNLAGITITALLPFAVYRVAMWRVLAAVAGVALIGLLAGSRTAFGGIAVAGLLGVLLAVPAITPRVRNLMLGLALVASAVYSLFPLYIGYTNADYSLRGYLWNQALREIPDQWFFGHNPAFWVESGASLLFKANYSPHNGWLEILLSVGVWGVLLIVVAAVVKVVQTTDGTARAYLLAYFSTILALSSLEAVYVPYFLGIAPFAALLPYFLYPHRSPAHRSSQSCSPVPGHEVPTESQMESR
;
A
#
# COMPACT_ATOMS: atom_id res chain seq x y z
N MET A 1 2.86 29.05 -5.23
CA MET A 1 1.82 28.43 -6.10
C MET A 1 2.39 27.95 -7.43
N THR A 2 3.02 28.82 -8.22
CA THR A 2 3.62 28.49 -9.54
C THR A 2 4.58 27.30 -9.51
N MET A 3 5.48 27.23 -8.53
CA MET A 3 6.42 26.12 -8.35
C MET A 3 5.70 24.78 -8.08
N ILE A 4 4.72 24.75 -7.18
CA ILE A 4 3.95 23.54 -6.83
C ILE A 4 3.19 23.01 -8.06
N CYS A 5 2.52 23.90 -8.80
CA CYS A 5 1.81 23.53 -10.03
C CYS A 5 2.78 22.96 -11.08
N ALA A 6 3.93 23.61 -11.29
CA ALA A 6 4.95 23.13 -12.22
C ALA A 6 5.48 21.75 -11.82
N THR A 7 5.78 21.54 -10.54
CA THR A 7 6.23 20.25 -10.02
C THR A 7 5.18 19.15 -10.20
N LEU A 8 3.90 19.45 -9.96
CA LEU A 8 2.78 18.52 -10.19
C LEU A 8 2.59 18.19 -11.66
N LEU A 9 2.73 19.18 -12.56
CA LEU A 9 2.69 18.96 -14.01
C LEU A 9 3.83 18.06 -14.49
N VAL A 10 5.05 18.29 -13.98
CA VAL A 10 6.20 17.43 -14.28
C VAL A 10 5.94 16.01 -13.77
N ALA A 11 5.53 15.85 -12.52
CA ALA A 11 5.21 14.53 -11.96
C ALA A 11 4.11 13.81 -12.77
N LEU A 12 3.06 14.54 -13.17
CA LEU A 12 1.99 14.00 -14.00
C LEU A 12 2.53 13.56 -15.37
N GLY A 13 3.34 14.38 -16.03
CA GLY A 13 3.98 14.03 -17.30
C GLY A 13 4.85 12.78 -17.19
N LEU A 14 5.59 12.63 -16.10
CA LEU A 14 6.41 11.44 -15.82
C LEU A 14 5.53 10.20 -15.62
N PHE A 15 4.44 10.29 -14.85
CA PHE A 15 3.52 9.16 -14.66
C PHE A 15 2.75 8.80 -15.92
N VAL A 16 2.34 9.79 -16.73
CA VAL A 16 1.75 9.54 -18.04
C VAL A 16 2.77 8.84 -18.95
N ALA A 17 4.05 9.26 -18.95
CA ALA A 17 5.08 8.61 -19.76
C ALA A 17 5.36 7.15 -19.32
N VAL A 18 5.32 6.88 -18.01
CA VAL A 18 5.43 5.52 -17.44
C VAL A 18 4.26 4.66 -17.89
N ALA A 19 3.08 5.24 -17.89
CA ALA A 19 1.85 4.52 -18.10
C ALA A 19 1.50 4.37 -19.60
N HIS A 20 2.03 5.25 -20.46
CA HIS A 20 1.87 5.20 -21.92
C HIS A 20 2.62 4.02 -22.55
N GLU A 21 2.05 2.82 -22.44
CA GLU A 21 2.25 1.71 -23.38
C GLU A 21 1.15 1.78 -24.44
N ARG A 22 1.45 1.45 -25.71
CA ARG A 22 0.55 1.58 -26.87
C ARG A 22 -0.84 0.92 -26.72
N GLN A 23 -1.11 0.19 -25.64
CA GLN A 23 -2.34 -0.58 -25.37
C GLN A 23 -3.05 -0.18 -24.05
N TRP A 24 -2.80 1.02 -23.54
CA TRP A 24 -3.08 1.46 -22.17
C TRP A 24 -4.52 1.22 -21.65
N THR A 25 -5.52 1.24 -22.52
CA THR A 25 -6.94 1.07 -22.16
C THR A 25 -7.57 -0.24 -22.62
N GLN A 26 -6.89 -1.02 -23.46
CA GLN A 26 -7.51 -2.17 -24.13
C GLN A 26 -7.48 -3.46 -23.28
N HIS A 27 -6.70 -3.51 -22.19
CA HIS A 27 -6.50 -4.74 -21.40
C HIS A 27 -6.43 -4.51 -19.87
N VAL A 28 -7.16 -3.53 -19.34
CA VAL A 28 -7.22 -3.28 -17.88
C VAL A 28 -8.47 -3.92 -17.31
N ASP A 29 -8.32 -4.77 -16.28
CA ASP A 29 -9.46 -5.23 -15.49
C ASP A 29 -10.09 -4.02 -14.76
N ARG A 30 -11.28 -3.62 -15.24
CA ARG A 30 -11.99 -2.44 -14.74
C ARG A 30 -12.41 -2.59 -13.28
N PHE A 31 -12.67 -3.82 -12.83
CA PHE A 31 -13.07 -4.09 -11.46
C PHE A 31 -11.87 -3.89 -10.53
N LEU A 32 -10.72 -4.52 -10.83
CA LEU A 32 -9.48 -4.31 -10.08
C LEU A 32 -9.07 -2.84 -10.08
N CYS A 33 -9.09 -2.19 -11.24
CA CYS A 33 -8.66 -0.80 -11.36
C CYS A 33 -9.55 0.13 -10.54
N SER A 34 -10.88 -0.03 -10.59
CA SER A 34 -11.81 0.73 -9.77
C SER A 34 -11.58 0.50 -8.28
N TRP A 35 -11.34 -0.76 -7.89
CA TRP A 35 -11.08 -1.11 -6.50
C TRP A 35 -9.78 -0.49 -5.99
N LEU A 36 -8.70 -0.58 -6.77
CA LEU A 36 -7.40 -0.01 -6.41
C LEU A 36 -7.47 1.52 -6.34
N ILE A 37 -8.14 2.19 -7.30
CA ILE A 37 -8.39 3.64 -7.24
C ILE A 37 -9.19 4.02 -5.99
N ALA A 38 -10.28 3.32 -5.70
CA ALA A 38 -11.12 3.55 -4.53
C ALA A 38 -10.35 3.36 -3.22
N LEU A 39 -9.39 2.43 -3.20
CA LEU A 39 -8.60 2.10 -2.00
C LEU A 39 -7.41 3.05 -1.79
N THR A 40 -6.86 3.63 -2.86
CA THR A 40 -5.59 4.39 -2.84
C THR A 40 -5.75 5.85 -3.23
N ALA A 41 -6.14 6.13 -4.48
CA ALA A 41 -6.28 7.47 -5.01
C ALA A 41 -7.45 8.24 -4.38
N TRP A 42 -8.59 7.57 -4.16
CA TRP A 42 -9.80 8.19 -3.64
C TRP A 42 -9.63 8.84 -2.25
N PRO A 43 -8.99 8.20 -1.25
CA PRO A 43 -8.67 8.87 0.01
C PRO A 43 -7.89 10.18 -0.15
N VAL A 44 -6.94 10.23 -1.10
CA VAL A 44 -6.21 11.45 -1.44
C VAL A 44 -7.15 12.49 -2.07
N ILE A 45 -7.99 12.08 -3.02
CA ILE A 45 -9.00 12.95 -3.64
C ILE A 45 -9.93 13.56 -2.57
N VAL A 46 -10.37 12.76 -1.61
CA VAL A 46 -11.24 13.24 -0.54
C VAL A 46 -10.51 14.26 0.33
N ILE A 47 -9.28 13.98 0.76
CA ILE A 47 -8.51 14.88 1.62
C ILE A 47 -8.18 16.22 0.96
N TYR A 48 -7.92 16.23 -0.35
CA TYR A 48 -7.45 17.43 -1.05
C TYR A 48 -8.52 18.16 -1.85
N ALA A 49 -9.57 17.47 -2.31
CA ALA A 49 -10.62 18.08 -3.13
C ALA A 49 -11.98 18.07 -2.42
N VAL A 50 -12.48 16.90 -2.05
CA VAL A 50 -13.89 16.74 -1.65
C VAL A 50 -14.15 17.29 -0.24
N ALA A 51 -13.43 16.82 0.77
CA ALA A 51 -13.67 17.20 2.15
C ALA A 51 -13.38 18.68 2.42
N PRO A 52 -12.28 19.27 1.90
CA PRO A 52 -12.07 20.70 2.00
C PRO A 52 -13.17 21.54 1.36
N ALA A 53 -13.94 21.04 0.38
CA ALA A 53 -15.06 21.78 -0.19
C ALA A 53 -16.31 21.76 0.73
N LEU A 54 -16.44 20.74 1.57
CA LEU A 54 -17.63 20.48 2.39
C LEU A 54 -17.49 20.94 3.85
N TRP A 55 -16.29 20.83 4.43
CA TRP A 55 -16.05 21.11 5.84
C TRP A 55 -14.78 21.93 6.07
N SER A 56 -14.71 22.61 7.21
CA SER A 56 -13.54 23.39 7.63
C SER A 56 -12.43 22.55 8.27
N THR A 57 -12.78 21.45 8.94
CA THR A 57 -11.85 20.55 9.65
C THR A 57 -12.36 19.11 9.64
N ALA A 58 -11.45 18.14 9.87
CA ALA A 58 -11.84 16.74 10.07
C ALA A 58 -12.79 16.54 11.26
N ASP A 59 -12.62 17.30 12.34
CA ASP A 59 -13.50 17.24 13.51
C ASP A 59 -14.95 17.63 13.15
N ALA A 60 -15.14 18.62 12.27
CA ALA A 60 -16.47 19.02 11.79
C ALA A 60 -17.15 17.96 10.90
N ALA A 61 -16.37 17.14 10.19
CA ALA A 61 -16.90 16.03 9.39
C ALA A 61 -17.23 14.80 10.26
N GLY A 62 -16.64 14.70 11.45
CA GLY A 62 -16.93 13.63 12.41
C GLY A 62 -16.70 12.21 11.84
N PRO A 63 -17.48 11.20 12.28
CA PRO A 63 -17.35 9.82 11.83
C PRO A 63 -17.62 9.61 10.32
N ILE A 64 -18.39 10.52 9.70
CA ILE A 64 -18.71 10.44 8.26
C ILE A 64 -17.45 10.57 7.41
N PHE A 65 -16.41 11.26 7.91
CA PHE A 65 -15.16 11.41 7.19
C PHE A 65 -14.49 10.07 6.86
N ALA A 66 -14.48 9.12 7.81
CA ALA A 66 -13.93 7.78 7.60
C ALA A 66 -14.71 7.00 6.51
N VAL A 67 -16.04 7.11 6.54
CA VAL A 67 -16.93 6.51 5.53
C VAL A 67 -16.71 7.17 4.16
N LEU A 68 -16.50 8.48 4.10
CA LEU A 68 -16.21 9.16 2.85
C LEU A 68 -14.87 8.72 2.26
N LEU A 69 -13.84 8.55 3.09
CA LEU A 69 -12.50 8.12 2.66
C LEU A 69 -12.48 6.71 2.09
N TYR A 70 -13.15 5.75 2.72
CA TYR A 70 -13.00 4.33 2.38
C TYR A 70 -14.30 3.62 2.03
N GLY A 71 -15.45 4.29 2.11
CA GLY A 71 -16.77 3.78 1.75
C GLY A 71 -16.82 3.15 0.36
N PRO A 72 -16.29 3.82 -0.69
CA PRO A 72 -16.23 3.22 -2.02
C PRO A 72 -15.42 1.92 -2.07
N ALA A 73 -14.25 1.87 -1.43
CA ALA A 73 -13.43 0.66 -1.40
C ALA A 73 -14.07 -0.46 -0.57
N ALA A 74 -14.69 -0.13 0.57
CA ALA A 74 -15.42 -1.06 1.41
C ALA A 74 -16.64 -1.63 0.68
N GLY A 75 -17.41 -0.79 -0.02
CA GLY A 75 -18.54 -1.23 -0.85
C GLY A 75 -18.12 -2.19 -1.95
N ILE A 76 -17.01 -1.90 -2.65
CA ILE A 76 -16.44 -2.81 -3.66
C ILE A 76 -15.99 -4.13 -3.01
N SER A 77 -15.34 -4.07 -1.84
CA SER A 77 -14.83 -5.23 -1.12
C SER A 77 -15.96 -6.15 -0.63
N VAL A 78 -17.01 -5.58 -0.04
CA VAL A 78 -18.23 -6.32 0.37
C VAL A 78 -18.93 -6.91 -0.84
N ALA A 79 -19.09 -6.15 -1.93
CA ALA A 79 -19.69 -6.66 -3.16
C ALA A 79 -18.87 -7.82 -3.76
N ALA A 80 -17.53 -7.75 -3.69
CA ALA A 80 -16.64 -8.84 -4.08
C ALA A 80 -16.91 -10.09 -3.23
N ALA A 81 -16.93 -9.94 -1.90
CA ALA A 81 -17.17 -11.05 -0.97
C ALA A 81 -18.54 -11.70 -1.19
N LEU A 82 -19.61 -10.90 -1.30
CA LEU A 82 -20.96 -11.40 -1.57
C LEU A 82 -21.04 -12.18 -2.88
N ARG A 83 -20.38 -11.67 -3.93
CA ARG A 83 -20.31 -12.39 -5.21
C ARG A 83 -19.52 -13.68 -5.10
N ALA A 84 -18.40 -13.69 -4.36
CA ALA A 84 -17.60 -14.89 -4.13
C ALA A 84 -18.43 -16.00 -3.44
N VAL A 85 -19.24 -15.62 -2.45
CA VAL A 85 -20.15 -16.53 -1.74
C VAL A 85 -21.27 -17.02 -2.66
N ALA A 86 -21.85 -16.14 -3.47
CA ALA A 86 -22.95 -16.50 -4.37
C ALA A 86 -22.55 -17.48 -5.49
N THR A 87 -21.28 -17.50 -5.91
CA THR A 87 -20.82 -18.28 -7.08
C THR A 87 -20.48 -19.76 -6.80
N SER A 88 -20.73 -20.28 -5.60
CA SER A 88 -20.45 -21.69 -5.18
C SER A 88 -18.97 -22.15 -5.23
N ASP A 89 -18.06 -21.47 -5.94
CA ASP A 89 -16.60 -21.65 -5.87
C ASP A 89 -15.99 -20.72 -4.82
N LEU A 90 -16.42 -20.87 -3.56
CA LEU A 90 -15.92 -20.06 -2.46
C LEU A 90 -14.45 -20.38 -2.19
N ARG A 91 -13.56 -19.41 -2.42
CA ARG A 91 -12.13 -19.53 -2.10
C ARG A 91 -11.75 -18.57 -0.98
N ILE A 92 -11.10 -19.09 0.04
CA ILE A 92 -10.61 -18.30 1.18
C ILE A 92 -9.11 -18.04 1.01
N ASP A 93 -8.71 -16.78 1.19
CA ASP A 93 -7.31 -16.40 1.28
C ASP A 93 -6.77 -16.66 2.69
N GLY A 94 -5.92 -17.68 2.84
CA GLY A 94 -5.37 -18.05 4.15
C GLY A 94 -4.60 -16.92 4.83
N SER A 95 -3.83 -16.12 4.09
CA SER A 95 -3.09 -14.99 4.66
C SER A 95 -4.02 -13.84 5.11
N ALA A 96 -5.04 -13.51 4.31
CA ALA A 96 -6.04 -12.51 4.74
C ALA A 96 -6.92 -13.02 5.89
N ALA A 97 -7.21 -14.33 5.94
CA ALA A 97 -7.94 -14.95 7.05
C ALA A 97 -7.16 -14.88 8.36
N VAL A 98 -5.82 -15.03 8.33
CA VAL A 98 -4.97 -14.79 9.51
C VAL A 98 -5.08 -13.34 9.99
N LEU A 99 -5.07 -12.36 9.08
CA LEU A 99 -5.33 -10.97 9.46
C LEU A 99 -6.73 -10.75 10.02
N ALA A 100 -7.74 -11.49 9.54
CA ALA A 100 -9.11 -11.38 10.05
C ALA A 100 -9.21 -11.81 11.52
N LEU A 101 -8.32 -12.67 12.03
CA LEU A 101 -8.24 -12.98 13.46
C LEU A 101 -7.88 -11.74 14.29
N LEU A 102 -7.03 -10.85 13.77
CA LEU A 102 -6.72 -9.57 14.43
C LEU A 102 -7.94 -8.66 14.48
N MET A 103 -8.77 -8.71 13.45
CA MET A 103 -10.02 -7.95 13.42
C MET A 103 -11.02 -8.47 14.46
N LEU A 104 -11.13 -9.80 14.63
CA LEU A 104 -11.97 -10.40 15.66
C LEU A 104 -11.52 -9.99 17.07
N TYR A 105 -10.21 -9.99 17.31
CA TYR A 105 -9.66 -9.47 18.56
C TYR A 105 -9.96 -7.99 18.75
N ALA A 106 -9.70 -7.16 17.72
CA ALA A 106 -9.98 -5.73 17.78
C ALA A 106 -11.45 -5.45 18.13
N CYS A 107 -12.38 -6.19 17.53
CA CYS A 107 -13.80 -6.14 17.88
C CYS A 107 -14.03 -6.47 19.37
N ALA A 108 -13.47 -7.58 19.85
CA ALA A 108 -13.66 -8.01 21.24
C ALA A 108 -13.07 -6.99 22.23
N ALA A 109 -11.83 -6.54 22.02
CA ALA A 109 -11.15 -5.56 22.86
C ALA A 109 -11.90 -4.23 22.91
N MET A 110 -12.30 -3.69 21.74
CA MET A 110 -13.06 -2.45 21.68
C MET A 110 -14.45 -2.55 22.32
N PHE A 111 -15.10 -3.72 22.24
CA PHE A 111 -16.40 -3.94 22.88
C PHE A 111 -16.27 -4.01 24.41
N VAL A 112 -15.24 -4.68 24.92
CA VAL A 112 -14.97 -4.77 26.36
C VAL A 112 -14.63 -3.41 26.96
N ASP A 113 -13.82 -2.62 26.27
CA ASP A 113 -13.39 -1.30 26.74
C ASP A 113 -14.42 -0.18 26.49
N GLY A 114 -15.53 -0.48 25.79
CA GLY A 114 -16.59 0.48 25.51
C GLY A 114 -16.20 1.59 24.52
N SER A 115 -15.27 1.32 23.60
CA SER A 115 -14.77 2.33 22.66
C SER A 115 -15.83 2.78 21.66
N GLY A 116 -15.99 4.11 21.49
CA GLY A 116 -16.95 4.71 20.56
C GLY A 116 -16.54 4.67 19.08
N ARG A 117 -15.39 4.08 18.72
CA ARG A 117 -14.82 4.12 17.35
C ARG A 117 -15.29 2.99 16.43
N ILE A 118 -16.55 2.58 16.58
CA ILE A 118 -17.17 1.45 15.85
C ILE A 118 -17.09 1.64 14.33
N VAL A 119 -17.24 2.87 13.82
CA VAL A 119 -17.20 3.14 12.38
C VAL A 119 -15.85 2.75 11.76
N ASN A 120 -14.73 3.07 12.41
CA ASN A 120 -13.39 2.73 11.91
C ASN A 120 -13.20 1.21 11.85
N LEU A 121 -13.65 0.51 12.89
CA LEU A 121 -13.61 -0.95 12.97
C LEU A 121 -14.45 -1.58 11.84
N VAL A 122 -15.71 -1.18 11.70
CA VAL A 122 -16.63 -1.68 10.65
C VAL A 122 -16.08 -1.42 9.26
N MET A 123 -15.50 -0.24 9.01
CA MET A 123 -14.87 0.08 7.74
C MET A 123 -13.67 -0.81 7.45
N SER A 124 -12.81 -1.07 8.45
CA SER A 124 -11.66 -1.96 8.29
C SER A 124 -12.09 -3.41 8.02
N MET A 125 -13.12 -3.90 8.74
CA MET A 125 -13.74 -5.21 8.48
C MET A 125 -14.27 -5.29 7.04
N ALA A 126 -15.02 -4.28 6.61
CA ALA A 126 -15.63 -4.22 5.29
C ALA A 126 -14.58 -4.13 4.16
N LEU A 127 -13.42 -3.54 4.41
CA LEU A 127 -12.30 -3.58 3.47
C LEU A 127 -11.68 -4.98 3.41
N LEU A 128 -11.37 -5.57 4.57
CA LEU A 128 -10.67 -6.86 4.65
C LEU A 128 -11.49 -8.03 4.10
N VAL A 129 -12.82 -8.00 4.27
CA VAL A 129 -13.72 -9.11 3.88
C VAL A 129 -13.62 -9.48 2.40
N GLY A 130 -13.41 -8.48 1.52
CA GLY A 130 -13.23 -8.70 0.08
C GLY A 130 -11.95 -9.43 -0.30
N PHE A 131 -10.94 -9.39 0.58
CA PHE A 131 -9.67 -10.10 0.40
C PHE A 131 -9.68 -11.48 1.07
N VAL A 132 -10.48 -11.66 2.12
CA VAL A 132 -10.72 -12.97 2.74
C VAL A 132 -11.52 -13.87 1.81
N PHE A 133 -12.67 -13.39 1.34
CA PHE A 133 -13.53 -14.12 0.41
C PHE A 133 -13.20 -13.73 -1.03
N ARG A 134 -12.33 -14.55 -1.63
CA ARG A 134 -11.74 -14.22 -2.92
C ARG A 134 -12.76 -14.38 -4.04
N TYR A 135 -13.18 -13.26 -4.60
CA TYR A 135 -14.03 -13.23 -5.80
C TYR A 135 -13.27 -13.65 -7.06
N ARG A 136 -12.04 -13.14 -7.24
CA ARG A 136 -11.18 -13.38 -8.42
C ARG A 136 -9.71 -13.34 -8.05
N THR A 137 -8.87 -13.88 -8.91
CA THR A 137 -7.41 -13.80 -8.83
C THR A 137 -6.90 -12.79 -9.83
N PHE A 138 -5.99 -11.89 -9.42
CA PHE A 138 -5.36 -10.93 -10.33
C PHE A 138 -3.88 -11.23 -10.50
N GLY A 139 -3.41 -11.12 -11.75
CA GLY A 139 -2.00 -11.26 -12.08
C GLY A 139 -1.19 -10.01 -11.76
N LEU A 140 0.13 -10.13 -11.80
CA LEU A 140 1.03 -8.98 -11.59
C LEU A 140 0.86 -7.91 -12.69
N ASP A 141 0.58 -8.31 -13.93
CA ASP A 141 0.31 -7.37 -15.02
C ASP A 141 -0.94 -6.50 -14.72
N ASP A 142 -2.01 -7.09 -14.19
CA ASP A 142 -3.25 -6.36 -13.85
C ASP A 142 -2.99 -5.34 -12.74
N VAL A 143 -2.35 -5.78 -11.65
CA VAL A 143 -2.00 -4.92 -10.51
C VAL A 143 -1.06 -3.80 -10.93
N ALA A 144 -0.05 -4.09 -11.74
CA ALA A 144 0.88 -3.09 -12.24
C ALA A 144 0.18 -2.00 -13.08
N ARG A 145 -0.70 -2.39 -14.02
CA ARG A 145 -1.46 -1.44 -14.83
C ARG A 145 -2.38 -0.58 -13.96
N SER A 146 -3.12 -1.18 -13.04
CA SER A 146 -3.98 -0.46 -12.11
C SER A 146 -3.19 0.49 -11.20
N ALA A 147 -2.00 0.09 -10.72
CA ALA A 147 -1.13 0.95 -9.92
C ALA A 147 -0.64 2.17 -10.71
N ARG A 148 -0.24 2.01 -11.97
CA ARG A 148 0.13 3.14 -12.85
C ARG A 148 -1.03 4.10 -13.07
N ILE A 149 -2.25 3.58 -13.30
CA ILE A 149 -3.45 4.41 -13.44
C ILE A 149 -3.74 5.16 -12.13
N ALA A 150 -3.65 4.49 -10.98
CA ALA A 150 -3.85 5.13 -9.68
C ALA A 150 -2.82 6.24 -9.41
N LEU A 151 -1.56 6.08 -9.83
CA LEU A 151 -0.56 7.15 -9.77
C LEU A 151 -0.99 8.36 -10.61
N VAL A 152 -1.37 8.15 -11.88
CA VAL A 152 -1.83 9.22 -12.77
C VAL A 152 -3.08 9.92 -12.21
N VAL A 153 -4.07 9.17 -11.73
CA VAL A 153 -5.30 9.71 -11.14
C VAL A 153 -4.97 10.53 -9.89
N THR A 154 -4.16 9.98 -8.98
CA THR A 154 -3.75 10.67 -7.75
C THR A 154 -3.08 12.00 -8.06
N THR A 155 -2.07 11.99 -8.94
CA THR A 155 -1.33 13.22 -9.30
C THR A 155 -2.17 14.21 -10.09
N GLY A 156 -3.01 13.74 -11.01
CA GLY A 156 -3.93 14.58 -11.76
C GLY A 156 -4.91 15.31 -10.84
N PHE A 157 -5.48 14.62 -9.85
CA PHE A 157 -6.37 15.26 -8.88
C PHE A 157 -5.65 16.20 -7.91
N LEU A 158 -4.42 15.88 -7.49
CA LEU A 158 -3.61 16.82 -6.70
C LEU A 158 -3.34 18.11 -7.50
N LEU A 159 -3.02 18.00 -8.79
CA LEU A 159 -2.86 19.15 -9.68
C LEU A 159 -4.14 19.98 -9.77
N VAL A 160 -5.28 19.35 -10.06
CA VAL A 160 -6.59 20.04 -10.10
C VAL A 160 -6.91 20.72 -8.77
N SER A 161 -6.65 20.04 -7.65
CA SER A 161 -6.90 20.60 -6.31
C SER A 161 -6.06 21.85 -6.05
N VAL A 162 -4.79 21.84 -6.43
CA VAL A 162 -3.91 23.02 -6.31
C VAL A 162 -4.37 24.15 -7.24
N LEU A 163 -4.81 23.84 -8.47
CA LEU A 163 -5.28 24.86 -9.41
C LEU A 163 -6.60 25.50 -8.97
N CYS A 164 -7.53 24.70 -8.45
CA CYS A 164 -8.90 25.15 -8.14
C CYS A 164 -9.08 25.58 -6.68
N ASN A 165 -8.22 25.15 -5.76
CA ASN A 165 -8.41 25.34 -4.31
C ASN A 165 -7.09 25.56 -3.55
N SER A 166 -6.12 26.27 -4.16
CA SER A 166 -4.78 26.47 -3.61
C SER A 166 -4.76 26.97 -2.16
N SER A 167 -5.69 27.85 -1.77
CA SER A 167 -5.77 28.42 -0.42
C SER A 167 -6.05 27.40 0.68
N ARG A 168 -6.64 26.24 0.34
CA ARG A 168 -6.92 25.16 1.30
C ARG A 168 -5.93 24.00 1.22
N VAL A 169 -5.26 23.84 0.07
CA VAL A 169 -4.38 22.68 -0.17
C VAL A 169 -2.88 22.99 -0.23
N VAL A 170 -2.53 24.28 -0.22
CA VAL A 170 -1.15 24.75 -0.15
C VAL A 170 -1.00 25.61 1.11
N GLY A 171 -0.01 25.29 1.93
CA GLY A 171 0.30 26.05 3.13
C GLY A 171 1.80 26.18 3.36
N ALA A 172 2.18 27.03 4.29
CA ALA A 172 3.57 27.16 4.72
C ALA A 172 4.06 25.81 5.25
N CYS A 173 5.26 25.36 4.81
CA CYS A 173 5.85 24.24 5.51
C CYS A 173 6.40 24.73 6.85
N ARG A 174 6.26 23.87 7.86
CA ARG A 174 6.96 24.07 9.12
C ARG A 174 8.47 24.01 8.91
N ILE A 175 9.17 24.98 9.50
CA ILE A 175 10.63 25.14 9.41
C ILE A 175 11.35 23.87 9.90
N ASP A 176 10.82 23.19 10.91
CA ASP A 176 11.38 21.94 11.46
C ASP A 176 11.12 20.68 10.61
N LYS A 177 10.44 20.83 9.46
CA LYS A 177 10.11 19.72 8.55
C LYS A 177 10.62 19.89 7.13
N CYS A 178 10.50 21.09 6.55
CA CYS A 178 10.92 21.34 5.16
C CYS A 178 11.74 22.62 5.04
N THR A 179 12.92 22.65 5.67
CA THR A 179 13.82 23.82 5.76
C THR A 179 13.96 24.61 4.45
N ASP A 180 13.92 23.92 3.30
CA ASP A 180 14.12 24.51 1.98
C ASP A 180 12.82 24.80 1.20
N LEU A 181 11.67 24.30 1.66
CA LEU A 181 10.38 24.50 0.98
C LEU A 181 9.54 25.53 1.74
N GLY A 182 9.42 26.73 1.16
CA GLY A 182 8.52 27.77 1.71
C GLY A 182 7.03 27.39 1.73
N ALA A 183 6.61 26.41 0.90
CA ALA A 183 5.24 25.92 0.86
C ALA A 183 5.15 24.43 0.47
N VAL A 184 4.13 23.74 0.99
CA VAL A 184 3.88 22.31 0.76
C VAL A 184 2.39 22.02 0.55
N LEU A 185 2.10 20.84 0.01
CA LEU A 185 0.78 20.23 0.01
C LEU A 185 0.35 19.95 1.45
N THR A 186 -0.79 20.51 1.82
CA THR A 186 -1.41 20.33 3.13
C THR A 186 -2.91 20.24 2.97
N SER A 187 -3.62 19.85 4.02
CA SER A 187 -5.08 19.91 4.06
C SER A 187 -5.53 20.02 5.52
N PRO A 188 -6.62 20.73 5.82
CA PRO A 188 -7.24 20.69 7.15
C PRO A 188 -7.73 19.29 7.56
N PHE A 189 -7.77 18.34 6.62
CA PHE A 189 -8.16 16.94 6.84
C PHE A 189 -6.98 15.98 6.96
N ALA A 190 -5.79 16.40 6.55
CA ALA A 190 -4.55 15.65 6.71
C ALA A 190 -3.40 16.64 6.90
N GLY A 191 -2.99 16.83 8.15
CA GLY A 191 -1.92 17.77 8.49
C GLY A 191 -0.59 17.39 7.81
N ASN A 192 -0.10 18.24 6.92
CA ASN A 192 1.00 18.02 5.96
C ASN A 192 0.79 16.75 5.11
N GLY A 193 1.09 16.79 3.81
CA GLY A 193 0.64 15.81 2.82
C GLY A 193 1.17 14.38 2.85
N ASN A 194 1.46 13.85 4.03
CA ASN A 194 2.07 12.57 4.29
C ASN A 194 1.33 11.40 3.62
N LEU A 195 -0.01 11.38 3.67
CA LEU A 195 -0.79 10.33 3.02
C LEU A 195 -0.54 10.29 1.51
N ALA A 196 -0.54 11.44 0.83
CA ALA A 196 -0.28 11.48 -0.60
C ALA A 196 1.08 10.86 -0.93
N GLY A 197 2.13 11.25 -0.19
CA GLY A 197 3.49 10.70 -0.33
C GLY A 197 3.56 9.19 -0.04
N ILE A 198 2.89 8.72 1.00
CA ILE A 198 2.83 7.29 1.35
C ILE A 198 2.12 6.49 0.24
N THR A 199 0.98 6.98 -0.24
CA THR A 199 0.17 6.31 -1.27
C THR A 199 0.96 6.05 -2.54
N ILE A 200 1.57 7.09 -3.12
CA ILE A 200 2.34 6.96 -4.36
C ILE A 200 3.58 6.07 -4.17
N THR A 201 4.21 6.11 -2.99
CA THR A 201 5.41 5.33 -2.69
C THR A 201 5.07 3.85 -2.55
N ALA A 202 3.95 3.52 -1.92
CA ALA A 202 3.48 2.15 -1.78
C ALA A 202 3.04 1.53 -3.13
N LEU A 203 2.58 2.34 -4.09
CA LEU A 203 2.24 1.88 -5.43
C LEU A 203 3.46 1.63 -6.33
N LEU A 204 4.58 2.30 -6.06
CA LEU A 204 5.76 2.31 -6.90
C LEU A 204 6.33 0.91 -7.20
N PRO A 205 6.48 -0.02 -6.23
CA PRO A 205 6.97 -1.37 -6.50
C PRO A 205 6.20 -2.07 -7.63
N PHE A 206 4.86 -1.99 -7.64
CA PHE A 206 4.06 -2.62 -8.68
C PHE A 206 4.03 -1.82 -9.98
N ALA A 207 4.00 -0.49 -9.90
CA ALA A 207 3.89 0.38 -11.07
C ALA A 207 5.07 0.23 -12.06
N VAL A 208 6.26 -0.12 -11.56
CA VAL A 208 7.48 -0.27 -12.36
C VAL A 208 7.66 -1.66 -12.99
N TYR A 209 6.73 -2.59 -12.78
CA TYR A 209 6.81 -3.93 -13.36
C TYR A 209 6.80 -3.89 -14.89
N ARG A 210 7.78 -4.55 -15.54
CA ARG A 210 7.94 -4.59 -17.01
C ARG A 210 8.05 -3.21 -17.69
N VAL A 211 8.47 -2.20 -16.94
CA VAL A 211 8.67 -0.85 -17.45
C VAL A 211 10.14 -0.69 -17.88
N ALA A 212 10.39 -0.02 -19.00
CA ALA A 212 11.75 0.30 -19.44
C ALA A 212 12.50 1.14 -18.38
N MET A 213 13.81 0.93 -18.21
CA MET A 213 14.61 1.56 -17.14
C MET A 213 14.43 3.09 -17.06
N TRP A 214 14.45 3.80 -18.19
CA TRP A 214 14.26 5.25 -18.19
C TRP A 214 12.88 5.68 -17.64
N ARG A 215 11.85 4.87 -17.87
CA ARG A 215 10.51 5.09 -17.30
C ARG A 215 10.48 4.72 -15.82
N VAL A 216 11.23 3.72 -15.38
CA VAL A 216 11.39 3.43 -13.93
C VAL A 216 11.99 4.65 -13.24
N LEU A 217 13.07 5.22 -13.78
CA LEU A 217 13.67 6.46 -13.27
C LEU A 217 12.68 7.62 -13.29
N ALA A 218 11.88 7.76 -14.36
CA ALA A 218 10.81 8.76 -14.43
C ALA A 218 9.76 8.56 -13.33
N ALA A 219 9.33 7.32 -13.06
CA ALA A 219 8.38 7.01 -11.99
C ALA A 219 8.96 7.38 -10.62
N VAL A 220 10.22 6.99 -10.34
CA VAL A 220 10.90 7.33 -9.09
C VAL A 220 11.02 8.84 -8.92
N ALA A 221 11.41 9.56 -9.98
CA ALA A 221 11.51 11.01 -9.96
C ALA A 221 10.13 11.67 -9.72
N GLY A 222 9.07 11.20 -10.39
CA GLY A 222 7.71 11.66 -10.16
C GLY A 222 7.27 11.45 -8.70
N VAL A 223 7.56 10.28 -8.13
CA VAL A 223 7.25 9.98 -6.73
C VAL A 223 8.05 10.88 -5.78
N ALA A 224 9.34 11.09 -6.04
CA ALA A 224 10.20 11.98 -5.26
C ALA A 224 9.73 13.43 -5.28
N LEU A 225 9.30 13.94 -6.43
CA LEU A 225 8.75 15.29 -6.55
C LEU A 225 7.49 15.48 -5.70
N ILE A 226 6.57 14.51 -5.72
CA ILE A 226 5.35 14.59 -4.89
C ILE A 226 5.69 14.39 -3.40
N GLY A 227 6.63 13.49 -3.06
CA GLY A 227 7.10 13.30 -1.69
C GLY A 227 7.71 14.58 -1.10
N LEU A 228 8.47 15.32 -1.92
CA LEU A 228 9.00 16.64 -1.61
C LEU A 228 7.89 17.65 -1.38
N LEU A 229 6.94 17.76 -2.33
CA LEU A 229 5.78 18.65 -2.20
C LEU A 229 4.92 18.33 -0.97
N ALA A 230 4.83 17.07 -0.58
CA ALA A 230 4.10 16.61 0.60
C ALA A 230 4.81 16.95 1.93
N GLY A 231 6.09 17.34 1.90
CA GLY A 231 6.91 17.48 3.11
C GLY A 231 7.03 16.17 3.90
N SER A 232 6.97 15.03 3.21
CA SER A 232 6.83 13.70 3.82
C SER A 232 8.20 13.04 4.03
N ARG A 233 8.77 13.19 5.25
CA ARG A 233 9.98 12.47 5.67
C ARG A 233 9.80 10.95 5.58
N THR A 234 8.61 10.46 5.92
CA THR A 234 8.22 9.05 5.79
C THR A 234 8.35 8.57 4.34
N ALA A 235 7.80 9.32 3.37
CA ALA A 235 7.84 8.92 1.97
C ALA A 235 9.29 8.78 1.47
N PHE A 236 10.20 9.69 1.84
CA PHE A 236 11.60 9.61 1.37
C PHE A 236 12.31 8.30 1.74
N GLY A 237 12.10 7.79 2.97
CA GLY A 237 12.63 6.47 3.35
C GLY A 237 12.07 5.35 2.48
N GLY A 238 10.76 5.36 2.24
CA GLY A 238 10.10 4.42 1.34
C GLY A 238 10.54 4.55 -0.12
N ILE A 239 10.77 5.77 -0.62
CA ILE A 239 11.19 6.09 -1.99
C ILE A 239 12.59 5.58 -2.24
N ALA A 240 13.53 5.76 -1.30
CA ALA A 240 14.89 5.25 -1.43
C ALA A 240 14.87 3.73 -1.64
N VAL A 241 14.09 3.00 -0.83
CA VAL A 241 13.96 1.54 -0.93
C VAL A 241 13.20 1.14 -2.20
N ALA A 242 12.01 1.69 -2.44
CA ALA A 242 11.17 1.35 -3.59
C ALA A 242 11.85 1.68 -4.93
N GLY A 243 12.56 2.81 -5.00
CA GLY A 243 13.30 3.23 -6.19
C GLY A 243 14.52 2.35 -6.46
N LEU A 244 15.33 2.07 -5.43
CA LEU A 244 16.46 1.15 -5.55
C LEU A 244 16.00 -0.24 -6.00
N LEU A 245 14.96 -0.78 -5.38
CA LEU A 245 14.41 -2.09 -5.73
C LEU A 245 13.71 -2.07 -7.09
N GLY A 246 13.06 -0.97 -7.47
CA GLY A 246 12.47 -0.81 -8.80
C GLY A 246 13.52 -0.85 -9.90
N VAL A 247 14.64 -0.13 -9.73
CA VAL A 247 15.79 -0.19 -10.63
C VAL A 247 16.35 -1.61 -10.66
N LEU A 248 16.60 -2.22 -9.49
CA LEU A 248 17.11 -3.58 -9.40
C LEU A 248 16.26 -4.59 -10.18
N LEU A 249 14.93 -4.52 -10.01
CA LEU A 249 13.98 -5.43 -10.66
C LEU A 249 13.88 -5.20 -12.18
N ALA A 250 14.24 -4.00 -12.66
CA ALA A 250 14.23 -3.64 -14.08
C ALA A 250 15.54 -3.99 -14.81
N VAL A 251 16.62 -4.37 -14.12
CA VAL A 251 17.88 -4.77 -14.76
C VAL A 251 17.81 -6.24 -15.21
N PRO A 252 17.83 -6.54 -16.53
CA PRO A 252 17.68 -7.90 -17.04
C PRO A 252 18.91 -8.79 -16.79
N ALA A 253 20.10 -8.19 -16.61
CA ALA A 253 21.36 -8.89 -16.42
C ALA A 253 21.50 -9.55 -15.03
N ILE A 254 20.64 -9.21 -14.07
CA ILE A 254 20.75 -9.71 -12.70
C ILE A 254 20.14 -11.11 -12.61
N THR A 255 20.96 -12.09 -12.21
CA THR A 255 20.49 -13.47 -12.04
C THR A 255 19.42 -13.57 -10.94
N PRO A 256 18.50 -14.55 -11.03
CA PRO A 256 17.46 -14.73 -10.01
C PRO A 256 18.02 -14.94 -8.59
N ARG A 257 19.18 -15.59 -8.46
CA ARG A 257 19.84 -15.82 -7.16
C ARG A 257 20.30 -14.51 -6.53
N VAL A 258 21.02 -13.69 -7.29
CA VAL A 258 21.50 -12.37 -6.83
C VAL A 258 20.33 -11.45 -6.52
N ARG A 259 19.31 -11.43 -7.38
CA ARG A 259 18.09 -10.65 -7.17
C ARG A 259 17.40 -11.02 -5.84
N ASN A 260 17.21 -12.31 -5.57
CA ASN A 260 16.58 -12.77 -4.33
C ASN A 260 17.43 -12.45 -3.10
N LEU A 261 18.76 -12.57 -3.21
CA LEU A 261 19.67 -12.16 -2.13
C LEU A 261 19.53 -10.66 -1.82
N MET A 262 19.56 -9.80 -2.85
CA MET A 262 19.43 -8.36 -2.68
C MET A 262 18.06 -7.95 -2.12
N LEU A 263 16.98 -8.61 -2.55
CA LEU A 263 15.64 -8.41 -1.97
C LEU A 263 15.58 -8.86 -0.51
N GLY A 264 16.20 -9.98 -0.17
CA GLY A 264 16.30 -10.44 1.22
C GLY A 264 17.08 -9.48 2.10
N LEU A 265 18.23 -8.98 1.62
CA LEU A 265 19.02 -7.97 2.32
C LEU A 265 18.25 -6.65 2.49
N ALA A 266 17.54 -6.21 1.45
CA ALA A 266 16.71 -5.01 1.53
C ALA A 266 15.55 -5.18 2.53
N LEU A 267 14.92 -6.35 2.58
CA LEU A 267 13.87 -6.66 3.55
C LEU A 267 14.42 -6.59 4.98
N VAL A 268 15.57 -7.23 5.24
CA VAL A 268 16.22 -7.20 6.55
C VAL A 268 16.64 -5.79 6.93
N ALA A 269 17.26 -5.04 6.01
CA ALA A 269 17.67 -3.66 6.25
C ALA A 269 16.47 -2.76 6.56
N SER A 270 15.38 -2.89 5.80
CA SER A 270 14.13 -2.16 6.07
C SER A 270 13.49 -2.58 7.39
N ALA A 271 13.55 -3.86 7.76
CA ALA A 271 13.06 -4.33 9.06
C ALA A 271 13.86 -3.70 10.21
N VAL A 272 15.19 -3.75 10.14
CA VAL A 272 16.07 -3.10 11.13
C VAL A 272 15.81 -1.59 11.21
N TYR A 273 15.72 -0.92 10.06
CA TYR A 273 15.42 0.51 10.01
C TYR A 273 14.05 0.86 10.60
N SER A 274 13.04 0.02 10.36
CA SER A 274 11.69 0.23 10.89
C SER A 274 11.60 0.07 12.41
N LEU A 275 12.50 -0.72 13.00
CA LEU A 275 12.60 -0.94 14.44
C LEU A 275 13.39 0.14 15.18
N PHE A 276 14.04 1.06 14.46
CA PHE A 276 14.95 2.06 15.04
C PHE A 276 14.30 2.88 16.19
N PRO A 277 13.02 3.31 16.10
CA PRO A 277 12.34 4.00 17.21
C PRO A 277 12.16 3.20 18.50
N LEU A 278 12.31 1.87 18.47
CA LEU A 278 12.15 1.01 19.65
C LEU A 278 13.43 0.93 20.49
N TYR A 279 14.60 1.14 19.87
CA TYR A 279 15.89 0.83 20.49
C TYR A 279 16.77 2.04 20.76
N ILE A 280 16.40 3.21 20.23
CA ILE A 280 17.18 4.44 20.40
C ILE A 280 16.46 5.36 21.37
N GLY A 281 17.22 5.90 22.32
CA GLY A 281 16.75 6.95 23.19
C GLY A 281 16.57 8.25 22.41
N TYR A 282 15.32 8.66 22.20
CA TYR A 282 14.98 9.95 21.61
C TYR A 282 14.62 10.95 22.71
N THR A 283 14.99 12.20 22.51
CA THR A 283 14.43 13.29 23.31
C THR A 283 12.98 13.53 22.89
N ASN A 284 12.17 14.08 23.79
CA ASN A 284 10.77 14.38 23.49
C ASN A 284 10.60 15.38 22.33
N ALA A 285 11.62 16.17 22.01
CA ALA A 285 11.60 17.16 20.93
C ALA A 285 11.88 16.57 19.55
N ASP A 286 12.46 15.37 19.48
CA ASP A 286 13.00 14.82 18.24
C ASP A 286 11.90 14.54 17.20
N TYR A 287 12.26 14.70 15.92
CA TYR A 287 11.41 14.43 14.76
C TYR A 287 10.05 15.13 14.79
N SER A 288 10.01 16.39 15.23
CA SER A 288 8.78 17.16 15.43
C SER A 288 7.87 16.57 16.50
N LEU A 289 8.42 16.34 17.69
CA LEU A 289 7.74 15.78 18.86
C LEU A 289 7.34 14.30 18.76
N ARG A 290 7.84 13.57 17.76
CA ARG A 290 7.59 12.11 17.65
C ARG A 290 8.32 11.33 18.72
N GLY A 291 9.49 11.79 19.15
CA GLY A 291 10.22 11.18 20.26
C GLY A 291 9.38 11.09 21.54
N TYR A 292 8.55 12.09 21.83
CA TYR A 292 7.61 12.05 22.96
C TYR A 292 6.61 10.88 22.83
N LEU A 293 6.02 10.71 21.65
CA LEU A 293 5.05 9.64 21.38
C LEU A 293 5.70 8.26 21.45
N TRP A 294 6.93 8.12 20.95
CA TRP A 294 7.68 6.87 21.03
C TRP A 294 8.02 6.52 22.49
N ASN A 295 8.54 7.48 23.25
CA ASN A 295 8.86 7.30 24.67
C ASN A 295 7.60 7.00 25.50
N GLN A 296 6.46 7.57 25.14
CA GLN A 296 5.20 7.23 25.77
C GLN A 296 4.78 5.81 25.43
N ALA A 297 4.74 5.43 24.14
CA ALA A 297 4.37 4.07 23.75
C ALA A 297 5.26 3.02 24.43
N LEU A 298 6.56 3.26 24.52
CA LEU A 298 7.52 2.37 25.21
C LEU A 298 7.26 2.26 26.72
N ARG A 299 6.64 3.27 27.35
CA ARG A 299 6.24 3.21 28.76
C ARG A 299 4.94 2.47 28.98
N GLU A 300 4.00 2.56 28.04
CA GLU A 300 2.68 1.91 28.13
C GLU A 300 2.75 0.43 27.72
N ILE A 301 3.57 0.05 26.73
CA ILE A 301 3.66 -1.34 26.21
C ILE A 301 3.86 -2.39 27.32
N PRO A 302 4.74 -2.20 28.32
CA PRO A 302 4.93 -3.20 29.40
C PRO A 302 3.66 -3.58 30.16
N ASP A 303 2.71 -2.65 30.32
CA ASP A 303 1.50 -2.87 31.12
C ASP A 303 0.54 -3.88 30.48
N GLN A 304 0.51 -3.95 29.14
CA GLN A 304 -0.32 -4.88 28.36
C GLN A 304 0.48 -5.51 27.21
N TRP A 305 1.69 -6.00 27.49
CA TRP A 305 2.64 -6.40 26.45
C TRP A 305 2.13 -7.52 25.53
N PHE A 306 1.35 -8.47 26.06
CA PHE A 306 0.94 -9.65 25.29
C PHE A 306 -0.20 -9.33 24.34
N PHE A 307 -1.29 -8.71 24.84
CA PHE A 307 -2.53 -8.45 24.10
C PHE A 307 -2.66 -7.01 23.58
N GLY A 308 -1.90 -6.06 24.12
CA GLY A 308 -2.03 -4.63 23.83
C GLY A 308 -3.18 -3.98 24.60
N HIS A 309 -3.23 -2.66 24.53
CA HIS A 309 -4.19 -1.80 25.24
C HIS A 309 -5.50 -1.55 24.49
N ASN A 310 -5.70 -2.17 23.31
CA ASN A 310 -6.76 -1.96 22.34
C ASN A 310 -6.40 -1.02 21.15
N PRO A 311 -6.98 -1.21 19.95
CA PRO A 311 -6.68 -0.38 18.77
C PRO A 311 -7.12 1.09 18.81
N ALA A 312 -8.00 1.47 19.73
CA ALA A 312 -8.47 2.83 19.91
C ALA A 312 -7.67 3.60 20.97
N PHE A 313 -6.78 2.91 21.70
CA PHE A 313 -6.05 3.43 22.86
C PHE A 313 -5.40 4.79 22.61
N TRP A 314 -4.69 4.96 21.49
CA TRP A 314 -3.97 6.20 21.20
C TRP A 314 -4.87 7.40 20.89
N VAL A 315 -6.07 7.13 20.38
CA VAL A 315 -7.06 8.19 20.12
C VAL A 315 -7.73 8.62 21.42
N GLU A 316 -7.91 7.71 22.36
CA GLU A 316 -8.53 7.95 23.67
C GLU A 316 -7.54 8.59 24.65
N SER A 317 -6.29 8.10 24.69
CA SER A 317 -5.21 8.70 25.47
C SER A 317 -4.73 10.03 24.89
N GLY A 318 -4.87 10.24 23.57
CA GLY A 318 -4.54 11.46 22.83
C GLY A 318 -5.15 12.75 23.40
N ALA A 319 -6.28 12.67 24.10
CA ALA A 319 -6.92 13.80 24.78
C ALA A 319 -6.08 14.35 25.96
N SER A 320 -5.18 13.54 26.51
CA SER A 320 -4.33 13.87 27.67
C SER A 320 -2.89 14.27 27.29
N LEU A 321 -2.54 14.24 26.00
CA LEU A 321 -1.17 14.43 25.53
C LEU A 321 -0.82 15.91 25.32
N LEU A 322 0.48 16.23 25.46
CA LEU A 322 1.06 17.58 25.25
C LEU A 322 0.68 18.25 23.92
N PHE A 323 0.32 17.46 22.91
CA PHE A 323 -0.28 17.90 21.65
C PHE A 323 -1.25 16.82 21.16
N LYS A 324 -2.30 17.20 20.42
CA LYS A 324 -3.28 16.26 19.85
C LYS A 324 -2.57 15.35 18.83
N ALA A 325 -2.06 14.21 19.29
CA ALA A 325 -1.53 13.16 18.43
C ALA A 325 -2.74 12.47 17.79
N ASN A 326 -2.97 12.74 16.51
CA ASN A 326 -4.29 12.54 15.92
C ASN A 326 -4.68 11.06 15.68
N TYR A 327 -3.77 10.08 15.81
CA TYR A 327 -4.11 8.67 15.48
C TYR A 327 -3.10 7.57 15.86
N SER A 328 -1.81 7.84 16.12
CA SER A 328 -0.79 6.76 16.33
C SER A 328 0.55 7.31 16.90
N PRO A 329 1.44 6.49 17.51
CA PRO A 329 2.83 6.86 17.82
C PRO A 329 3.70 7.12 16.58
N HIS A 330 3.18 7.01 15.36
CA HIS A 330 3.92 7.27 14.11
C HIS A 330 5.14 6.35 13.89
N ASN A 331 5.04 5.11 14.36
CA ASN A 331 5.91 4.01 14.00
C ASN A 331 5.06 2.73 13.97
N GLY A 332 5.19 1.92 12.91
CA GLY A 332 4.35 0.75 12.71
C GLY A 332 4.46 -0.28 13.82
N TRP A 333 5.65 -0.53 14.35
CA TRP A 333 5.84 -1.54 15.40
C TRP A 333 5.33 -1.07 16.75
N LEU A 334 5.59 0.18 17.13
CA LEU A 334 5.06 0.75 18.35
C LEU A 334 3.53 0.78 18.32
N GLU A 335 2.92 1.14 17.19
CA GLU A 335 1.48 1.08 17.01
C GLU A 335 0.94 -0.33 17.21
N ILE A 336 1.51 -1.34 16.52
CA ILE A 336 1.03 -2.72 16.61
C ILE A 336 1.21 -3.28 18.02
N LEU A 337 2.38 -3.12 18.63
CA LEU A 337 2.66 -3.61 19.98
C LEU A 337 1.75 -2.95 21.02
N LEU A 338 1.49 -1.65 20.88
CA LEU A 338 0.63 -0.95 21.81
C LEU A 338 -0.84 -1.35 21.64
N SER A 339 -1.32 -1.44 20.40
CA SER A 339 -2.73 -1.67 20.09
C SER A 339 -3.17 -3.13 20.23
N VAL A 340 -2.32 -4.06 19.79
CA VAL A 340 -2.61 -5.49 19.73
C VAL A 340 -1.45 -6.37 20.22
N GLY A 341 -0.48 -5.82 20.95
CA GLY A 341 0.54 -6.62 21.65
C GLY A 341 1.46 -7.46 20.75
N VAL A 342 2.27 -8.29 21.40
CA VAL A 342 3.18 -9.23 20.71
C VAL A 342 2.40 -10.26 19.89
N TRP A 343 1.24 -10.71 20.36
CA TRP A 343 0.43 -11.69 19.61
C TRP A 343 0.00 -11.12 18.24
N GLY A 344 -0.34 -9.82 18.18
CA GLY A 344 -0.71 -9.17 16.95
C GLY A 344 0.45 -9.00 15.97
N VAL A 345 1.65 -8.68 16.49
CA VAL A 345 2.89 -8.71 15.70
C VAL A 345 3.10 -10.08 15.06
N LEU A 346 2.94 -11.17 15.82
CA LEU A 346 3.11 -12.53 15.31
C LEU A 346 2.12 -12.84 14.19
N LEU A 347 0.83 -12.50 14.34
CA LEU A 347 -0.16 -12.75 13.29
C LEU A 347 0.11 -11.95 12.01
N ILE A 348 0.56 -10.69 12.11
CA ILE A 348 0.93 -9.88 10.95
C ILE A 348 2.13 -10.51 10.22
N VAL A 349 3.17 -10.90 10.96
CA VAL A 349 4.35 -11.55 10.39
C VAL A 349 3.97 -12.88 9.73
N VAL A 350 3.16 -13.70 10.40
CA VAL A 350 2.67 -14.98 9.85
C VAL A 350 1.85 -14.73 8.58
N ALA A 351 0.94 -13.77 8.56
CA ALA A 351 0.15 -13.44 7.36
C ALA A 351 1.05 -13.03 6.19
N ALA A 352 2.06 -12.18 6.44
CA ALA A 352 3.02 -11.77 5.41
C ALA A 352 3.87 -12.95 4.89
N VAL A 353 4.38 -13.81 5.80
CA VAL A 353 5.15 -15.01 5.44
C VAL A 353 4.29 -15.98 4.63
N VAL A 354 3.08 -16.28 5.09
CA VAL A 354 2.12 -17.13 4.38
C VAL A 354 1.85 -16.57 3.00
N LYS A 355 1.65 -15.26 2.87
CA LYS A 355 1.42 -14.60 1.58
C LYS A 355 2.61 -14.76 0.62
N VAL A 356 3.83 -14.55 1.10
CA VAL A 356 5.06 -14.73 0.31
C VAL A 356 5.25 -16.18 -0.12
N VAL A 357 5.03 -17.14 0.80
CA VAL A 357 5.18 -18.58 0.54
C VAL A 357 4.13 -19.10 -0.44
N GLN A 358 2.88 -18.63 -0.33
CA GLN A 358 1.80 -18.97 -1.26
C GLN A 358 2.04 -18.40 -2.67
N THR A 359 2.85 -17.35 -2.80
CA THR A 359 3.19 -16.75 -4.10
C THR A 359 4.30 -17.55 -4.78
N THR A 360 3.93 -18.60 -5.52
CA THR A 360 4.88 -19.51 -6.16
C THR A 360 5.58 -18.94 -7.40
N ASP A 361 4.96 -17.95 -8.07
CA ASP A 361 5.61 -17.26 -9.18
C ASP A 361 6.79 -16.41 -8.67
N GLY A 362 7.99 -16.72 -9.15
CA GLY A 362 9.22 -16.10 -8.65
C GLY A 362 9.29 -14.60 -8.92
N THR A 363 8.59 -14.10 -9.96
CA THR A 363 8.54 -12.68 -10.29
C THR A 363 7.56 -11.94 -9.38
N ALA A 364 6.31 -12.40 -9.28
CA ALA A 364 5.32 -11.86 -8.35
C ALA A 364 5.84 -11.84 -6.91
N ARG A 365 6.53 -12.91 -6.48
CA ARG A 365 7.16 -12.97 -5.17
C ARG A 365 8.23 -11.90 -4.99
N ALA A 366 9.06 -11.63 -6.01
CA ALA A 366 10.08 -10.58 -5.94
C ALA A 366 9.47 -9.18 -5.76
N TYR A 367 8.39 -8.88 -6.49
CA TYR A 367 7.65 -7.62 -6.35
C TYR A 367 6.92 -7.50 -5.00
N LEU A 368 6.41 -8.60 -4.48
CA LEU A 368 5.82 -8.67 -3.15
C LEU A 368 6.86 -8.40 -2.04
N LEU A 369 8.07 -8.97 -2.15
CA LEU A 369 9.17 -8.69 -1.23
C LEU A 369 9.63 -7.23 -1.31
N ALA A 370 9.70 -6.66 -2.52
CA ALA A 370 10.00 -5.24 -2.70
C ALA A 370 8.93 -4.37 -2.03
N TYR A 371 7.65 -4.71 -2.21
CA TYR A 371 6.54 -4.04 -1.54
C TYR A 371 6.66 -4.09 -0.01
N PHE A 372 6.87 -5.26 0.59
CA PHE A 372 7.04 -5.37 2.04
C PHE A 372 8.27 -4.59 2.54
N SER A 373 9.37 -4.59 1.79
CA SER A 373 10.57 -3.80 2.11
C SER A 373 10.26 -2.30 2.10
N THR A 374 9.46 -1.83 1.14
CA THR A 374 8.96 -0.44 1.06
C THR A 374 8.04 -0.11 2.23
N ILE A 375 7.08 -0.98 2.55
CA ILE A 375 6.16 -0.76 3.67
C ILE A 375 6.91 -0.71 5.00
N LEU A 376 7.88 -1.59 5.25
CA LEU A 376 8.72 -1.53 6.45
C LEU A 376 9.48 -0.21 6.53
N ALA A 377 10.06 0.26 5.42
CA ALA A 377 10.74 1.54 5.38
C ALA A 377 9.79 2.72 5.68
N LEU A 378 8.58 2.71 5.13
CA LEU A 378 7.52 3.67 5.47
C LEU A 378 7.11 3.55 6.96
N SER A 379 7.09 2.33 7.51
CA SER A 379 6.70 2.07 8.90
C SER A 379 7.70 2.58 9.94
N SER A 380 8.91 3.00 9.53
CA SER A 380 9.91 3.60 10.44
C SER A 380 9.41 4.88 11.10
N LEU A 381 8.72 5.70 10.32
CA LEU A 381 8.30 7.06 10.65
C LEU A 381 6.79 7.24 10.47
N GLU A 382 6.05 6.16 10.26
CA GLU A 382 4.60 6.17 10.35
C GLU A 382 4.00 4.81 10.70
N ALA A 383 2.76 4.79 11.16
CA ALA A 383 1.99 3.55 11.27
C ALA A 383 1.16 3.28 10.01
N VAL A 384 1.83 2.88 8.92
CA VAL A 384 1.13 2.62 7.64
C VAL A 384 0.41 1.26 7.63
N TYR A 385 0.97 0.25 8.30
CA TYR A 385 0.44 -1.12 8.26
C TYR A 385 -0.39 -1.42 9.52
N VAL A 386 -1.68 -1.11 9.47
CA VAL A 386 -2.63 -1.32 10.58
C VAL A 386 -3.84 -2.12 10.05
N PRO A 387 -3.77 -3.46 9.98
CA PRO A 387 -4.79 -4.28 9.34
C PRO A 387 -6.06 -4.49 10.20
N TYR A 388 -6.02 -4.12 11.48
CA TYR A 388 -7.06 -4.39 12.48
C TYR A 388 -7.89 -3.16 12.86
N PHE A 389 -7.55 -1.99 12.31
CA PHE A 389 -8.25 -0.74 12.56
C PHE A 389 -8.07 0.19 11.35
N LEU A 390 -8.96 1.16 11.17
CA LEU A 390 -8.82 2.10 10.07
C LEU A 390 -7.73 3.13 10.40
N GLY A 391 -6.48 2.80 10.07
CA GLY A 391 -5.32 3.68 10.16
C GLY A 391 -5.25 4.71 9.02
N ILE A 392 -4.12 5.41 8.92
CA ILE A 392 -3.91 6.45 7.90
C ILE A 392 -3.87 5.89 6.46
N ALA A 393 -3.37 4.66 6.29
CA ALA A 393 -3.09 4.06 4.99
C ALA A 393 -3.48 2.56 4.97
N PRO A 394 -4.77 2.20 5.17
CA PRO A 394 -5.21 0.81 5.24
C PRO A 394 -4.88 0.01 3.98
N PHE A 395 -4.73 0.68 2.83
CA PHE A 395 -4.27 0.07 1.59
C PHE A 395 -2.88 -0.56 1.71
N ALA A 396 -2.03 -0.12 2.63
CA ALA A 396 -0.70 -0.68 2.86
C ALA A 396 -0.77 -2.14 3.35
N ALA A 397 -1.82 -2.48 4.09
CA ALA A 397 -2.10 -3.85 4.46
C ALA A 397 -2.70 -4.65 3.31
N LEU A 398 -3.53 -4.03 2.49
CA LEU A 398 -4.41 -4.74 1.56
C LEU A 398 -3.84 -4.97 0.16
N LEU A 399 -2.94 -4.10 -0.33
CA LEU A 399 -2.37 -4.20 -1.68
C LEU A 399 -1.71 -5.56 -2.00
N PRO A 400 -0.95 -6.20 -1.09
CA PRO A 400 -0.41 -7.54 -1.32
C PRO A 400 -1.46 -8.57 -1.75
N TYR A 401 -2.69 -8.45 -1.24
CA TYR A 401 -3.73 -9.45 -1.39
C TYR A 401 -4.40 -9.43 -2.77
N PHE A 402 -4.21 -8.37 -3.57
CA PHE A 402 -4.59 -8.40 -4.98
C PHE A 402 -3.78 -9.40 -5.80
N LEU A 403 -2.50 -9.61 -5.45
CA LEU A 403 -1.66 -10.56 -6.17
C LEU A 403 -1.99 -11.98 -5.77
N TYR A 404 -2.48 -12.79 -6.70
CA TYR A 404 -2.64 -14.22 -6.48
C TYR A 404 -2.33 -15.01 -7.76
N PRO A 405 -1.10 -15.51 -7.93
CA PRO A 405 -0.79 -16.34 -9.08
C PRO A 405 -1.41 -17.72 -8.87
N HIS A 406 -2.32 -18.11 -9.77
CA HIS A 406 -2.80 -19.49 -9.81
C HIS A 406 -1.69 -20.39 -10.39
N ARG A 407 -1.37 -21.50 -9.70
CA ARG A 407 -0.99 -22.73 -10.42
C ARG A 407 -2.25 -23.19 -11.14
N SER A 408 -2.39 -22.87 -12.42
CA SER A 408 -3.40 -23.53 -13.24
C SER A 408 -3.03 -25.03 -13.31
N PRO A 409 -3.89 -25.97 -12.88
CA PRO A 409 -3.64 -27.40 -13.08
C PRO A 409 -3.67 -27.79 -14.58
N ALA A 410 -4.13 -26.90 -15.45
CA ALA A 410 -4.48 -27.18 -16.85
C ALA A 410 -3.30 -27.23 -17.85
N HIS A 411 -2.04 -27.26 -17.41
CA HIS A 411 -0.89 -27.44 -18.30
C HIS A 411 -0.05 -28.70 -18.04
N ARG A 412 -0.57 -29.65 -17.26
CA ARG A 412 -0.09 -31.04 -17.26
C ARG A 412 -1.14 -31.94 -17.92
N SER A 413 -1.15 -31.98 -19.26
CA SER A 413 -1.59 -33.13 -20.11
C SER A 413 -2.24 -32.67 -21.43
N SER A 414 -1.44 -32.15 -22.36
CA SER A 414 -1.80 -32.26 -23.79
C SER A 414 -0.57 -32.16 -24.71
N GLN A 415 0.62 -32.53 -24.23
CA GLN A 415 1.58 -33.16 -25.13
C GLN A 415 1.15 -34.63 -25.22
N SER A 416 0.09 -34.90 -25.99
CA SER A 416 0.06 -36.17 -26.69
C SER A 416 1.27 -36.13 -27.62
N CYS A 417 2.22 -37.03 -27.41
CA CYS A 417 3.13 -37.43 -28.47
C CYS A 417 2.26 -37.75 -29.69
N SER A 418 2.22 -36.85 -30.67
CA SER A 418 1.91 -37.28 -32.02
C SER A 418 3.04 -38.23 -32.40
N PRO A 419 2.76 -39.50 -32.76
CA PRO A 419 3.76 -40.31 -33.40
C PRO A 419 4.15 -39.59 -34.69
N VAL A 420 5.44 -39.37 -34.85
CA VAL A 420 6.04 -38.99 -36.13
C VAL A 420 5.50 -39.96 -37.18
N PRO A 421 4.78 -39.52 -38.23
CA PRO A 421 4.47 -40.36 -39.37
C PRO A 421 5.80 -40.81 -39.96
N GLY A 422 6.03 -42.11 -39.97
CA GLY A 422 7.24 -42.70 -40.49
C GLY A 422 7.52 -42.20 -41.90
N HIS A 423 8.81 -41.98 -42.17
CA HIS A 423 9.34 -41.99 -43.52
C HIS A 423 8.86 -43.26 -44.23
N GLU A 424 7.90 -43.13 -45.14
CA GLU A 424 7.72 -44.11 -46.20
C GLU A 424 8.96 -44.03 -47.09
N VAL A 425 9.80 -45.06 -47.01
CA VAL A 425 10.85 -45.34 -47.97
C VAL A 425 10.14 -45.70 -49.28
N PRO A 426 10.44 -45.04 -50.41
CA PRO A 426 9.88 -45.45 -51.70
C PRO A 426 10.46 -46.82 -52.06
N THR A 427 9.60 -47.84 -52.15
CA THR A 427 9.96 -49.11 -52.80
C THR A 427 10.08 -48.90 -54.31
N GLU A 428 11.15 -49.43 -54.91
CA GLU A 428 11.63 -49.34 -56.30
C GLU A 428 10.64 -49.71 -57.44
N SER A 429 9.33 -49.82 -57.20
CA SER A 429 8.36 -50.27 -58.23
C SER A 429 7.57 -49.14 -58.91
N GLN A 430 7.98 -47.87 -58.81
CA GLN A 430 7.32 -46.74 -59.51
C GLN A 430 8.26 -45.95 -60.45
N MET A 431 9.40 -46.53 -60.83
CA MET A 431 10.23 -46.04 -61.93
C MET A 431 9.95 -46.81 -63.23
N GLU A 432 8.68 -46.95 -63.62
CA GLU A 432 8.34 -47.31 -65.00
C GLU A 432 6.96 -46.71 -65.34
N SER A 433 6.96 -45.80 -66.31
CA SER A 433 5.83 -45.04 -66.87
C SER A 433 5.53 -43.65 -66.27
N ARG A 434 6.35 -42.65 -66.65
CA ARG A 434 5.94 -41.46 -67.42
C ARG A 434 7.12 -40.57 -67.77
#